data_AF-A0A504UCT7-F1
#
_entry.id   AF-A0A504UCT7-F1
#
_cell.length_a   1.000
_cell.length_b   1.000
_cell.length_c   1.000
_cell.angle_alpha   90.00
_cell.angle_beta   90.00
_cell.angle_gamma   90.00
#
_symmetry.space_group_name_H-M   'P 1'
#
loop_
_entity.id
_entity.type
_entity.pdbx_description
1 polymer ?
#
loop_
_entity_poly.entity_id
_entity_poly.type
_entity_poly.pdbx_seq_one_letter_code
_entity_poly.pdbx_strand_id
1 'polypeptide(L)' 'MRHKITKIRGLTVNVEIVEVSQSDKNGGILCYVAAIYIQPHGSAKKTLVRKSRLPGAAEAVRAEIRKDGLQAFHRLMA' A
#
# COMPACT_ATOMS: atom_id res chain seq x y z
N MET A 1 12.68 13.68 4.08
CA MET A 1 11.53 12.97 3.49
C MET A 1 11.91 11.51 3.29
N ARG A 2 11.09 10.57 3.76
CA ARG A 2 11.30 9.13 3.61
C ARG A 2 10.24 8.57 2.67
N HIS A 3 10.68 7.75 1.72
CA HIS A 3 9.84 7.08 0.75
C HIS A 3 10.07 5.57 0.84
N LYS A 4 9.00 4.79 0.98
CA LYS A 4 9.05 3.34 1.08
C LYS A 4 8.02 2.74 0.12
N ILE A 5 8.48 1.86 -0.76
CA ILE A 5 7.61 1.10 -1.65
C ILE A 5 7.55 -0.33 -1.14
N THR A 6 6.35 -0.82 -0.86
CA THR A 6 6.09 -2.20 -0.49
C THR A 6 5.31 -2.88 -1.60
N LYS A 7 5.82 -3.98 -2.13
CA LYS A 7 5.14 -4.80 -3.13
C LYS A 7 4.68 -6.11 -2.52
N ILE A 8 3.41 -6.44 -2.68
CA ILE A 8 2.81 -7.72 -2.29
C ILE A 8 2.38 -8.39 -3.59
N ARG A 9 2.97 -9.56 -3.86
CA ARG A 9 2.68 -10.31 -5.10
C ARG A 9 1.47 -11.19 -4.88
N GLY A 10 0.49 -11.08 -5.76
CA GLY A 10 -0.66 -11.97 -5.85
C GLY A 10 -0.65 -12.74 -7.16
N LEU A 11 -1.59 -13.67 -7.30
CA LEU A 11 -1.69 -14.54 -8.48
C LEU A 11 -2.15 -13.77 -9.73
N THR A 12 -3.17 -12.92 -9.57
CA THR A 12 -3.78 -12.15 -10.66
C THR A 12 -3.33 -10.70 -10.68
N VAL A 13 -3.12 -10.12 -9.50
CA VAL A 13 -2.71 -8.74 -9.33
C VAL A 13 -1.64 -8.61 -8.25
N ASN A 14 -0.73 -7.67 -8.45
CA ASN A 14 0.20 -7.20 -7.43
C ASN A 14 -0.40 -5.98 -6.73
N VAL A 15 -0.14 -5.85 -5.43
CA VAL A 15 -0.48 -4.64 -4.66
C VAL A 15 0.82 -3.89 -4.37
N GLU A 16 0.89 -2.63 -4.81
CA GLU A 16 2.01 -1.75 -4.54
C GLU A 16 1.56 -0.63 -3.59
N ILE A 17 2.19 -0.56 -2.43
CA ILE A 17 1.94 0.48 -1.44
C ILE A 17 3.13 1.43 -1.44
N VAL A 18 2.87 2.70 -1.74
CA VAL A 18 3.84 3.78 -1.72
C VAL A 18 3.59 4.63 -0.49
N GLU A 19 4.48 4.56 0.49
CA GLU A 19 4.41 5.34 1.72
C GLU A 19 5.42 6.48 1.66
N VAL A 20 4.94 7.71 1.76
CA VAL A 20 5.74 8.93 1.91
C VAL A 20 5.54 9.46 3.32
N SER A 21 6.63 9.76 4.01
CA SER A 21 6.60 10.41 5.31
C SER A 21 7.63 11.52 5.41
N GLN A 22 7.31 12.55 6.19
CA GLN A 22 8.24 13.59 6.57
C GLN A 22 8.20 13.73 8.07
N SER A 23 9.38 13.80 8.69
CA SER A 23 9.52 14.06 10.11
C SER A 23 10.28 15.36 10.33
N ASP A 24 10.03 16.00 11.46
CA ASP A 24 10.85 17.11 11.94
C ASP A 24 12.18 16.61 12.52
N LYS A 25 13.01 17.54 13.02
CA LYS A 25 14.31 17.23 13.63
C LYS A 25 14.21 16.46 14.96
N ASN A 26 13.05 16.50 15.61
CA ASN A 26 12.78 15.88 16.91
C ASN A 26 12.06 14.54 16.78
N GLY A 27 11.76 14.09 15.55
CA GLY A 27 11.09 12.83 15.25
C GLY A 27 9.56 12.92 15.11
N GLY A 28 8.96 14.09 15.25
CA GLY A 28 7.53 14.31 15.02
C GLY A 28 7.16 14.09 13.55
N ILE A 29 6.06 13.38 13.26
CA ILE A 29 5.61 13.16 11.88
C ILE A 29 4.88 14.43 11.40
N LEU A 30 5.51 15.15 10.48
CA LEU A 30 4.94 16.34 9.83
C LEU A 30 3.89 15.95 8.80
N CYS A 31 4.15 14.91 8.02
CA CYS A 31 3.17 14.37 7.08
C CYS A 31 3.40 12.89 6.84
N TYR A 32 2.31 12.19 6.56
CA TYR A 32 2.33 10.82 6.07
C TYR A 32 1.22 10.65 5.03
N VAL A 33 1.57 10.03 3.90
CA VAL A 33 0.63 9.62 2.87
C VAL A 33 1.03 8.24 2.37
N ALA A 34 0.07 7.32 2.34
CA ALA A 34 0.18 6.08 1.61
C ALA A 34 -0.75 6.08 0.41
N ALA A 35 -0.23 5.69 -0.75
CA ALA A 35 -0.99 5.40 -1.95
C ALA A 35 -0.90 3.90 -2.26
N ILE A 36 -2.05 3.25 -2.39
CA ILE A 36 -2.16 1.81 -2.61
C ILE A 36 -2.64 1.59 -4.04
N TYR A 37 -1.82 0.92 -4.82
CA TYR A 37 -2.05 0.62 -6.22
C TYR A 37 -2.26 -0.87 -6.43
N ILE A 38 -3.08 -1.19 -7.43
CA ILE A 38 -3.20 -2.52 -8.00
C ILE A 38 -2.54 -2.52 -9.37
N GLN A 39 -1.77 -3.57 -9.63
CA GLN A 39 -1.11 -3.81 -10.91
C GLN A 39 -1.45 -5.22 -11.39
N PRO A 40 -2.22 -5.38 -12.48
CA PRO A 40 -2.44 -6.69 -13.08
C PRO A 40 -1.12 -7.39 -13.43
N HIS A 41 -1.05 -8.70 -13.20
CA HIS A 41 0.16 -9.46 -13.49
C HIS A 41 0.52 -9.37 -14.99
N GLY A 42 1.79 -9.14 -15.31
CA GLY A 42 2.25 -8.92 -16.68
C GLY A 42 1.94 -7.54 -17.29
N SER A 43 1.18 -6.68 -16.60
CA SER A 43 0.92 -5.31 -17.03
C SER A 43 1.84 -4.31 -16.32
N ALA A 44 2.24 -3.24 -17.01
CA ALA A 44 2.87 -2.09 -16.39
C ALA A 44 1.86 -1.09 -15.81
N LYS A 45 0.56 -1.26 -16.09
CA LYS A 45 -0.49 -0.34 -15.67
C LYS A 45 -0.77 -0.48 -14.17
N LYS A 46 -0.75 0.63 -13.46
CA LYS A 46 -1.11 0.73 -12.04
C LYS A 46 -2.38 1.55 -11.88
N THR A 47 -3.32 1.03 -11.10
CA THR A 47 -4.55 1.74 -10.73
C THR A 47 -4.50 2.07 -9.25
N LEU A 48 -4.68 3.34 -8.90
CA LEU A 48 -4.77 3.76 -7.50
C LEU A 48 -6.14 3.33 -6.96
N VAL A 49 -6.17 2.53 -5.90
CA VAL A 49 -7.42 2.02 -5.32
C VAL A 49 -7.72 2.59 -3.94
N ARG A 50 -6.68 2.97 -3.18
CA ARG A 50 -6.86 3.51 -1.82
C ARG A 50 -5.75 4.48 -1.45
N LYS A 51 -6.08 5.45 -0.59
CA LYS A 51 -5.12 6.32 0.08
C LYS A 51 -5.28 6.19 1.60
N SER A 52 -4.19 6.35 2.35
CA SER A 52 -4.23 6.42 3.81
C SER A 52 -3.36 7.57 4.31
N ARG A 53 -3.78 8.18 5.42
CA ARG A 53 -3.00 9.16 6.19
C ARG A 53 -2.48 8.59 7.51
N LEU A 54 -2.75 7.30 7.77
CA LEU A 54 -2.27 6.60 8.96
C LEU A 54 -0.99 5.84 8.64
N PRO A 55 0.09 6.06 9.42
CA PRO A 55 1.33 5.30 9.31
C PRO A 55 1.12 3.79 9.38
N GLY A 56 1.91 3.04 8.61
CA GLY A 56 1.85 1.58 8.62
C GLY A 56 0.80 0.99 7.69
N ALA A 57 0.35 1.73 6.67
CA ALA A 57 -0.61 1.24 5.68
C ALA A 57 -0.15 -0.06 5.00
N ALA A 58 1.15 -0.22 4.76
CA ALA A 58 1.69 -1.45 4.19
C ALA A 58 1.49 -2.67 5.10
N GLU A 59 1.73 -2.52 6.41
CA GLU A 59 1.53 -3.62 7.38
C GLU A 59 0.05 -3.93 7.58
N ALA A 60 -0.82 -2.91 7.57
CA ALA A 60 -2.25 -3.10 7.62
C ALA A 60 -2.77 -3.91 6.41
N VAL A 61 -2.31 -3.58 5.20
CA VAL A 61 -2.65 -4.34 3.98
C VAL A 61 -2.12 -5.78 4.06
N ARG A 62 -0.89 -5.99 4.55
CA ARG A 62 -0.36 -7.35 4.74
C ARG A 62 -1.18 -8.14 5.76
N ALA A 63 -1.58 -7.53 6.86
CA ALA A 63 -2.40 -8.17 7.87
C ALA A 63 -3.77 -8.58 7.30
N GLU A 64 -4.40 -7.70 6.51
CA GLU A 64 -5.65 -7.98 5.81
C GLU A 64 -5.51 -9.15 4.84
N ILE A 65 -4.47 -9.15 4.01
CA ILE A 65 -4.19 -10.23 3.04
C ILE A 65 -3.85 -11.54 3.76
N ARG A 66 -3.07 -11.50 4.84
CA ARG A 66 -2.73 -12.70 5.62
C ARG A 66 -3.97 -13.30 6.28
N LYS A 67 -4.91 -12.47 6.72
CA LYS A 67 -6.14 -12.92 7.40
C LYS A 67 -7.18 -13.45 6.41
N ASP A 68 -7.47 -12.69 5.35
CA ASP A 68 -8.62 -12.93 4.47
C ASP A 68 -8.21 -13.49 3.09
N GLY A 69 -6.91 -13.66 2.82
CA GLY A 69 -6.39 -14.30 1.61
C GLY A 69 -6.83 -13.61 0.33
N LEU A 70 -7.35 -14.38 -0.63
CA LEU A 70 -7.83 -13.89 -1.92
C LEU A 70 -8.95 -12.84 -1.78
N GLN A 71 -9.77 -12.92 -0.73
CA GLN A 71 -10.87 -11.99 -0.52
C GLN A 71 -10.36 -10.56 -0.28
N ALA A 72 -9.21 -10.40 0.37
CA ALA A 72 -8.60 -9.09 0.57
C ALA A 72 -8.23 -8.43 -0.76
N PHE A 73 -7.70 -9.19 -1.72
CA PHE A 73 -7.42 -8.68 -3.07
C PHE A 73 -8.71 -8.30 -3.79
N HIS A 74 -9.77 -9.09 -3.66
CA HIS A 74 -11.07 -8.78 -4.26
C HIS A 74 -11.64 -7.46 -3.74
N ARG A 75 -11.60 -7.22 -2.42
CA ARG A 75 -12.05 -5.95 -1.82
C ARG A 75 -11.24 -4.74 -2.26
N LEU A 76 -9.95 -4.91 -2.59
CA LEU A 76 -9.13 -3.82 -3.11
C LEU A 76 -9.45 -3.51 -4.59
N MET A 77 -10.04 -4.45 -5.33
CA MET A 77 -10.42 -4.27 -6.74
C MET A 77 -11.86 -3.79 -6.95
N ALA A 78 -12.71 -3.92 -5.93
CA ALA A 78 -14.10 -3.45 -5.93
C ALA A 78 -14.19 -1.93 -5.79
#